data_AF-A0A9W6LGC0-F1
#
_entry.id   AF-A0A9W6LGC0-F1
#
_cell.length_a   1.000
_cell.length_b   1.000
_cell.length_c   1.000
_cell.angle_alpha   90.00
_cell.angle_beta   90.00
_cell.angle_gamma   90.00
#
_symmetry.space_group_name_H-M   'P 1'
#
loop_
_entity.id
_entity.type
_entity.pdbx_description
1 polymer ?
#
loop_
_entity_poly.entity_id
_entity_poly.type
_entity_poly.pdbx_seq_one_letter_code
_entity_poly.pdbx_strand_id
1 'polypeptide(L)'
;MPSATLEDEFETVKALLGRPAAPAEHDVELSASAPADLLDRIAEALDGRAPHVVIDCRDFNHENLPKLLAAAKARLAMPCPNYPRLWFRRLEVGLVVIERRIDETSQIAYTKAFKEAARKIIARPAASKRSTQGLVALLSQVGPRIALMGAIGVWLFERRFPSLYEFYKWYGHRDRPGPRHVPESRLGELNNWAHPAGEHGIPKRRNRDRQLIEAMLADIRHAYSRGRLAKHDWYRCVILLKHSRTRAGAVFRERLRSELAELERLGVAPPPLLVVADGRTPGTDRGDDE
;
A
#
# COMPACT_ATOMS: atom_id res chain seq x y z
N MET A 1 11.90 20.80 -29.47
CA MET A 1 10.91 21.44 -28.59
C MET A 1 9.90 20.37 -28.20
N PRO A 2 9.65 20.10 -26.90
CA PRO A 2 8.56 19.22 -26.52
C PRO A 2 7.25 19.77 -27.11
N SER A 3 6.39 18.92 -27.69
CA SER A 3 5.10 19.37 -28.22
C SER A 3 4.24 19.91 -27.08
N ALA A 4 3.44 20.94 -27.33
CA ALA A 4 2.59 21.60 -26.32
C ALA A 4 1.81 20.60 -25.43
N THR A 5 1.35 19.50 -26.05
CA THR A 5 0.66 18.39 -25.37
C THR A 5 1.46 17.70 -24.25
N LEU A 6 2.79 17.68 -24.32
CA LEU A 6 3.65 17.00 -23.33
C LEU A 6 3.82 17.81 -22.05
N GLU A 7 4.04 19.11 -22.22
CA GLU A 7 4.15 20.04 -21.10
C GLU A 7 2.80 20.16 -20.40
N ASP A 8 1.71 20.14 -21.18
CA ASP A 8 0.35 20.10 -20.66
C ASP A 8 0.06 18.84 -19.82
N GLU A 9 0.49 17.65 -20.25
CA GLU A 9 0.28 16.41 -19.48
C GLU A 9 1.09 16.40 -18.17
N PHE A 10 2.34 16.85 -18.20
CA PHE A 10 3.17 16.96 -17.00
C PHE A 10 2.61 17.99 -16.01
N GLU A 11 2.22 19.17 -16.49
CA GLU A 11 1.61 20.20 -15.65
C GLU A 11 0.23 19.77 -15.12
N THR A 12 -0.53 18.98 -15.88
CA THR A 12 -1.77 18.34 -15.41
C THR A 12 -1.50 17.42 -14.23
N VAL A 13 -0.54 16.50 -14.33
CA VAL A 13 -0.17 15.61 -13.21
C VAL A 13 0.29 16.42 -12.00
N LYS A 14 1.11 17.45 -12.23
CA LYS A 14 1.62 18.33 -11.18
C LYS A 14 0.51 19.08 -10.44
N ALA A 15 -0.50 19.58 -11.16
CA ALA A 15 -1.67 20.22 -10.56
C ALA A 15 -2.44 19.25 -9.63
N LEU A 16 -2.42 17.96 -9.94
CA LEU A 16 -3.10 16.91 -9.18
C LEU A 16 -2.29 16.34 -8.00
N LEU A 17 -1.05 16.79 -7.79
CA LEU A 17 -0.21 16.36 -6.66
C LEU A 17 -0.69 16.94 -5.32
N GLY A 18 -1.45 18.04 -5.34
CA GLY A 18 -2.07 18.66 -4.16
C GLY A 18 -3.15 17.77 -3.52
N ARG A 19 -3.91 18.29 -2.56
CA ARG A 19 -4.97 17.51 -1.89
C ARG A 19 -6.08 17.16 -2.90
N PRO A 20 -6.60 15.92 -2.94
CA PRO A 20 -7.65 15.56 -3.90
C PRO A 20 -8.93 16.32 -3.58
N ALA A 21 -9.54 16.93 -4.60
CA ALA A 21 -10.84 17.57 -4.52
C ALA A 21 -11.98 16.61 -4.93
N ALA A 22 -11.70 15.60 -5.77
CA ALA A 22 -12.70 14.63 -6.22
C ALA A 22 -12.12 13.21 -6.48
N PRO A 23 -12.94 12.14 -6.42
CA PRO A 23 -12.52 10.77 -6.71
C PRO A 23 -11.95 10.54 -8.12
N ALA A 24 -12.40 11.33 -9.11
CA ALA A 24 -11.88 11.29 -10.48
C ALA A 24 -10.39 11.68 -10.56
N GLU A 25 -9.89 12.46 -9.59
CA GLU A 25 -8.50 12.92 -9.56
C GLU A 25 -7.53 11.85 -9.05
N HIS A 26 -7.99 10.63 -8.74
CA HIS A 26 -7.17 9.55 -8.19
C HIS A 26 -6.59 8.60 -9.23
N ASP A 27 -7.10 8.59 -10.45
CA ASP A 27 -6.61 7.70 -11.50
C ASP A 27 -6.63 8.42 -12.84
N VAL A 28 -5.44 8.86 -13.25
CA VAL A 28 -5.19 9.59 -14.50
C VAL A 28 -4.58 8.63 -15.51
N GLU A 29 -5.15 8.58 -16.71
CA GLU A 29 -4.52 7.92 -17.86
C GLU A 29 -3.86 8.98 -18.74
N LEU A 30 -2.56 8.83 -18.99
CA LEU A 30 -1.83 9.63 -19.96
C LEU A 30 -2.26 9.24 -21.38
N SER A 31 -2.12 10.15 -22.34
CA SER A 31 -2.41 9.85 -23.74
C SER A 31 -1.56 8.67 -24.24
N ALA A 32 -2.10 7.91 -25.19
CA ALA A 32 -1.31 6.90 -25.91
C ALA A 32 -0.14 7.52 -26.69
N SER A 33 -0.23 8.81 -27.04
CA SER A 33 0.83 9.58 -27.68
C SER A 33 1.87 10.15 -26.71
N ALA A 34 1.70 9.96 -25.40
CA ALA A 34 2.63 10.43 -24.40
C ALA A 34 4.01 9.74 -24.57
N PRO A 35 5.14 10.43 -24.34
CA PRO A 35 6.50 9.87 -24.41
C PRO A 35 6.67 8.68 -23.47
N ALA A 36 7.52 7.73 -23.87
CA ALA A 36 7.71 6.47 -23.15
C ALA A 36 8.31 6.71 -21.75
N ASP A 37 9.13 7.74 -21.67
CA ASP A 37 9.87 8.21 -20.51
C ASP A 37 9.07 9.18 -19.64
N LEU A 38 7.85 9.58 -20.02
CA LEU A 38 7.09 10.58 -19.26
C LEU A 38 6.83 10.13 -17.80
N LEU A 39 6.50 8.86 -17.59
CA LEU A 39 6.34 8.31 -16.23
C LEU A 39 7.65 8.32 -15.45
N ASP A 40 8.80 8.12 -16.10
CA ASP A 40 10.11 8.19 -15.44
C ASP A 40 10.46 9.64 -15.06
N ARG A 41 10.21 10.59 -15.96
CA ARG A 41 10.36 12.03 -15.69
C ARG A 41 9.46 12.51 -14.55
N ILE A 42 8.23 11.99 -14.46
CA ILE A 42 7.34 12.24 -13.32
C ILE A 42 7.95 11.65 -12.04
N ALA A 43 8.48 10.43 -12.08
CA ALA A 43 9.12 9.81 -10.92
C ALA A 43 10.32 10.64 -10.43
N GLU A 44 11.20 11.07 -11.33
CA GLU A 44 12.34 11.94 -11.03
C GLU A 44 11.90 13.28 -10.43
N ALA A 45 10.82 13.88 -10.93
CA ALA A 45 10.27 15.11 -10.38
C ALA A 45 9.68 14.94 -8.96
N LEU A 46 9.27 13.72 -8.60
CA LEU A 46 8.73 13.37 -7.28
C LEU A 46 9.81 12.96 -6.28
N ASP A 47 11.03 12.65 -6.73
CA ASP A 47 12.14 12.26 -5.86
C ASP A 47 12.41 13.32 -4.78
N GLY A 48 12.41 12.86 -3.53
CA GLY A 48 12.59 13.73 -2.37
C GLY A 48 11.43 14.69 -2.06
N ARG A 49 10.33 14.65 -2.82
CA ARG A 49 9.16 15.53 -2.65
C ARG A 49 7.91 14.77 -2.23
N ALA A 50 7.70 13.57 -2.76
CA ALA A 50 6.53 12.75 -2.44
C ALA A 50 6.89 11.25 -2.42
N PRO A 51 6.23 10.42 -1.59
CA PRO A 51 6.32 8.98 -1.69
C PRO A 51 5.71 8.53 -3.01
N HIS A 52 6.49 7.82 -3.82
CA HIS A 52 6.02 7.31 -5.09
C HIS A 52 6.59 5.95 -5.42
N VAL A 53 5.98 5.27 -6.39
CA VAL A 53 6.46 4.00 -6.93
C VAL A 53 6.16 3.91 -8.42
N VAL A 54 7.12 3.42 -9.19
CA VAL A 54 6.92 2.97 -10.57
C VAL A 54 6.70 1.45 -10.56
N ILE A 55 5.62 1.01 -11.20
CA ILE A 55 5.25 -0.41 -11.33
C ILE A 55 5.11 -0.74 -12.80
N ASP A 56 5.95 -1.64 -13.30
CA ASP A 56 5.71 -2.28 -14.59
C ASP A 56 4.69 -3.41 -14.41
N CYS A 57 3.49 -3.22 -14.98
CA CYS A 57 2.41 -4.19 -14.84
C CYS A 57 2.68 -5.52 -15.58
N ARG A 58 3.70 -5.57 -16.46
CA ARG A 58 4.17 -6.82 -17.09
C ARG A 58 4.82 -7.78 -16.09
N ASP A 59 5.36 -7.28 -14.99
CA ASP A 59 6.00 -8.10 -13.94
C ASP A 59 5.00 -8.88 -13.07
N PHE A 60 3.69 -8.67 -13.29
CA PHE A 60 2.63 -9.18 -12.45
C PHE A 60 1.61 -10.00 -13.24
N ASN A 61 1.20 -11.12 -12.64
CA ASN A 61 0.04 -11.85 -13.08
C ASN A 61 -1.23 -11.22 -12.47
N HIS A 62 -2.23 -10.94 -13.29
CA HIS A 62 -3.55 -10.43 -12.88
C HIS A 62 -4.25 -11.28 -11.81
N GLU A 63 -3.91 -12.56 -11.73
CA GLU A 63 -4.40 -13.48 -10.70
C GLU A 63 -3.81 -13.24 -9.31
N ASN A 64 -2.67 -12.56 -9.25
CA ASN A 64 -1.86 -12.34 -8.05
C ASN A 64 -1.66 -10.84 -7.77
N LEU A 65 -2.76 -10.10 -7.72
CA LEU A 65 -2.77 -8.71 -7.26
C LEU A 65 -2.12 -8.49 -5.87
N PRO A 66 -2.19 -9.44 -4.90
CA PRO A 66 -1.44 -9.33 -3.66
C PRO A 66 0.06 -9.06 -3.84
N LYS A 67 0.70 -9.65 -4.87
CA LYS A 67 2.12 -9.41 -5.17
C LYS A 67 2.36 -7.96 -5.63
N LEU A 68 1.48 -7.41 -6.46
CA LEU A 68 1.54 -6.01 -6.90
C LEU A 68 1.38 -5.06 -5.72
N LEU A 69 0.37 -5.29 -4.87
CA LEU A 69 0.15 -4.48 -3.66
C LEU A 69 1.34 -4.57 -2.69
N ALA A 70 1.94 -5.75 -2.53
CA ALA A 70 3.14 -5.91 -1.71
C ALA A 70 4.34 -5.15 -2.26
N ALA A 71 4.53 -5.13 -3.59
CA ALA A 71 5.58 -4.37 -4.26
C ALA A 71 5.37 -2.85 -4.13
N ALA A 72 4.14 -2.38 -4.38
CA ALA A 72 3.74 -0.98 -4.19
C ALA A 72 4.03 -0.53 -2.76
N LYS A 73 3.54 -1.30 -1.77
CA LYS A 73 3.78 -1.07 -0.34
C LYS A 73 5.26 -0.93 -0.01
N ALA A 74 6.08 -1.86 -0.49
CA ALA A 74 7.50 -1.90 -0.16
C ALA A 74 8.23 -0.62 -0.60
N ARG A 75 7.88 -0.11 -1.78
CA ARG A 75 8.46 1.11 -2.34
C ARG A 75 7.89 2.38 -1.70
N LEU A 76 6.57 2.46 -1.53
CA LEU A 76 5.92 3.61 -0.89
C LEU A 76 6.30 3.77 0.59
N ALA A 77 6.70 2.69 1.26
CA ALA A 77 7.17 2.73 2.64
C ALA A 77 8.67 3.07 2.77
N MET A 78 9.37 3.33 1.66
CA MET A 78 10.76 3.80 1.71
C MET A 78 10.82 5.23 2.28
N PRO A 79 11.91 5.60 2.98
CA PRO A 79 12.11 6.98 3.41
C PRO A 79 12.13 7.93 2.21
N CYS A 80 11.37 9.02 2.28
CA CYS A 80 11.42 10.12 1.34
C CYS A 80 11.88 11.37 2.10
N PRO A 81 12.93 12.08 1.66
CA PRO A 81 13.37 13.34 2.25
C PRO A 81 12.20 14.28 2.53
N ASN A 82 12.19 14.91 3.70
CA ASN A 82 11.13 15.81 4.17
C ASN A 82 9.74 15.16 4.39
N TYR A 83 9.53 13.92 3.96
CA TYR A 83 8.25 13.23 4.03
C TYR A 83 8.21 12.17 5.16
N PRO A 84 7.23 12.23 6.07
CA PRO A 84 7.02 11.18 7.06
C PRO A 84 6.81 9.81 6.41
N ARG A 85 7.49 8.77 6.93
CA ARG A 85 7.36 7.41 6.43
C ARG A 85 5.90 6.92 6.46
N LEU A 86 5.43 6.39 5.34
CA LEU A 86 4.12 5.74 5.25
C LEU A 86 4.20 4.31 5.80
N TRP A 87 3.19 3.94 6.60
CA TRP A 87 3.07 2.61 7.19
C TRP A 87 1.78 1.95 6.71
N PHE A 88 1.91 0.73 6.21
CA PHE A 88 0.81 -0.02 5.60
C PHE A 88 0.45 -1.24 6.46
N ARG A 89 0.12 -1.00 7.73
CA ARG A 89 -0.05 -2.07 8.72
C ARG A 89 -1.31 -2.89 8.50
N ARG A 90 -2.41 -2.29 8.03
CA ARG A 90 -3.62 -3.03 7.67
C ARG A 90 -3.33 -3.92 6.47
N LEU A 91 -2.73 -3.36 5.41
CA LEU A 91 -2.36 -4.16 4.24
C LEU A 91 -1.40 -5.30 4.60
N GLU A 92 -0.39 -5.05 5.46
CA GLU A 92 0.52 -6.09 5.96
C GLU A 92 -0.22 -7.22 6.67
N VAL A 93 -1.18 -6.89 7.53
CA VAL A 93 -2.03 -7.88 8.18
C VAL A 93 -2.75 -8.75 7.14
N GLY A 94 -3.41 -8.14 6.16
CA GLY A 94 -4.14 -8.87 5.12
C GLY A 94 -3.23 -9.77 4.29
N LEU A 95 -2.06 -9.27 3.89
CA LEU A 95 -1.08 -10.03 3.11
C LEU A 95 -0.53 -11.24 3.88
N VAL A 96 -0.24 -11.08 5.18
CA VAL A 96 0.22 -12.21 6.01
C VAL A 96 -0.90 -13.22 6.22
N VAL A 97 -2.13 -12.77 6.43
CA VAL A 97 -3.28 -13.65 6.61
C VAL A 97 -3.49 -14.53 5.38
N ILE A 98 -3.25 -14.05 4.16
CA ILE A 98 -3.39 -14.85 2.94
C ILE A 98 -2.12 -15.59 2.53
N GLU A 99 -1.00 -15.43 3.23
CA GLU A 99 0.29 -16.04 2.86
C GLU A 99 0.23 -17.58 2.94
N ARG A 100 -0.55 -18.10 3.90
CA ARG A 100 -0.71 -19.54 4.12
C ARG A 100 -2.17 -19.85 4.43
N ARG A 101 -2.62 -21.04 4.02
CA ARG A 101 -3.91 -21.57 4.45
C ARG A 101 -3.90 -21.73 5.97
N ILE A 102 -4.94 -21.23 6.62
CA ILE A 102 -5.17 -21.44 8.04
C ILE A 102 -6.27 -22.51 8.14
N ASP A 103 -6.10 -23.48 9.03
CA ASP A 103 -7.08 -24.53 9.23
C ASP A 103 -8.38 -23.93 9.80
N GLU A 104 -9.49 -24.15 9.08
CA GLU A 104 -10.81 -23.62 9.39
C GLU A 104 -11.39 -24.20 10.69
N THR A 105 -10.94 -25.39 11.09
CA THR A 105 -11.55 -26.17 12.18
C THR A 105 -11.33 -25.58 13.58
N SER A 106 -10.55 -24.51 13.73
CA SER A 106 -10.30 -23.89 15.03
C SER A 106 -10.22 -22.37 14.95
N GLN A 107 -11.25 -21.69 15.46
CA GLN A 107 -11.23 -20.24 15.73
C GLN A 107 -10.04 -19.83 16.61
N ILE A 108 -9.56 -20.75 17.46
CA ILE A 108 -8.36 -20.58 18.28
C ILE A 108 -7.09 -20.61 17.40
N ALA A 109 -7.04 -21.47 16.38
CA ALA A 109 -5.94 -21.51 15.41
C ALA A 109 -5.86 -20.21 14.59
N TYR A 110 -6.98 -19.65 14.14
CA TYR A 110 -7.00 -18.32 13.51
C TYR A 110 -6.47 -17.25 14.45
N THR A 111 -6.96 -17.19 15.68
CA THR A 111 -6.53 -16.20 16.66
C THR A 111 -5.04 -16.32 16.98
N LYS A 112 -4.50 -17.54 17.05
CA LYS A 112 -3.08 -17.80 17.33
C LYS A 112 -2.19 -17.46 16.13
N ALA A 113 -2.50 -17.98 14.94
CA ALA A 113 -1.77 -17.67 13.71
C ALA A 113 -1.77 -16.16 13.42
N PHE A 114 -2.91 -15.51 13.69
CA PHE A 114 -3.06 -14.07 13.59
C PHE A 114 -2.23 -13.31 14.62
N LYS A 115 -2.26 -13.70 15.90
CA LYS A 115 -1.41 -13.09 16.94
C LYS A 115 0.08 -13.26 16.63
N GLU A 116 0.48 -14.37 16.02
CA GLU A 116 1.84 -14.61 15.56
C GLU A 116 2.21 -13.73 14.35
N ALA A 117 1.32 -13.59 13.37
CA ALA A 117 1.46 -12.66 12.26
C ALA A 117 1.64 -11.21 12.74
N ALA A 118 0.75 -10.79 13.65
CA ALA A 118 0.81 -9.50 14.33
C ALA A 118 2.15 -9.30 15.05
N ARG A 119 2.62 -10.29 15.82
CA ARG A 119 3.93 -10.25 16.48
C ARG A 119 5.07 -10.12 15.47
N LYS A 120 5.06 -10.82 14.33
CA LYS A 120 6.09 -10.71 13.29
C LYS A 120 6.11 -9.32 12.63
N ILE A 121 4.94 -8.70 12.47
CA ILE A 121 4.79 -7.34 11.93
C ILE A 121 5.36 -6.29 12.89
N ILE A 122 5.16 -6.48 14.21
CA ILE A 122 5.72 -5.65 15.29
C ILE A 122 7.23 -5.88 15.45
N ALA A 123 7.66 -7.14 15.44
CA ALA A 123 9.02 -7.56 15.77
C ALA A 123 10.02 -7.38 14.63
N ARG A 124 9.62 -6.96 13.42
CA ARG A 124 10.55 -6.45 12.41
C ARG A 124 10.94 -5.02 12.79
N PRO A 125 12.11 -4.77 13.40
CA PRO A 125 12.59 -3.41 13.54
C PRO A 125 12.95 -2.90 12.14
N ALA A 126 12.90 -1.59 11.95
CA ALA A 126 13.47 -0.92 10.77
C ALA A 126 15.02 -1.02 10.71
N ALA A 127 15.62 -2.06 11.28
CA ALA A 127 17.03 -2.36 11.17
C ALA A 127 17.23 -3.11 9.84
N SER A 128 17.59 -2.34 8.82
CA SER A 128 18.22 -2.85 7.62
C SER A 128 19.31 -3.86 7.98
N LYS A 129 19.36 -4.97 7.24
CA LYS A 129 20.46 -5.95 7.27
C LYS A 129 21.75 -5.38 6.65
N ARG A 130 22.17 -4.17 7.06
CA ARG A 130 23.46 -3.58 6.68
C ARG A 130 24.23 -2.91 7.83
N SER A 131 23.75 -2.96 9.09
CA SER A 131 24.42 -2.29 10.21
C SER A 131 24.48 -3.08 11.53
N THR A 132 24.09 -4.36 11.56
CA THR A 132 24.02 -5.12 12.82
C THR A 132 25.33 -5.73 13.29
N GLN A 133 26.39 -5.76 12.47
CA GLN A 133 27.71 -6.19 12.95
C GLN A 133 28.46 -5.10 13.74
N GLY A 134 28.16 -3.82 13.54
CA GLY A 134 28.79 -2.72 14.28
C GLY A 134 28.13 -2.40 15.63
N LEU A 135 26.83 -2.63 15.77
CA LEU A 135 26.08 -2.22 16.97
C LEU A 135 26.19 -3.24 18.13
N VAL A 136 26.31 -4.54 17.83
CA VAL A 136 26.45 -5.60 18.85
C VAL A 136 27.84 -5.55 19.49
N ALA A 137 28.87 -5.13 18.76
CA ALA A 137 30.21 -4.92 19.31
C ALA A 137 30.30 -3.70 20.24
N LEU A 138 29.47 -2.67 20.02
CA LEU A 138 29.44 -1.47 20.86
C LEU A 138 28.63 -1.68 22.16
N LEU A 139 27.62 -2.55 22.12
CA LEU A 139 26.70 -2.79 23.24
C LEU A 139 27.22 -3.81 24.27
N SER A 140 28.22 -4.62 23.93
CA SER A 140 28.86 -5.54 24.88
C SER A 140 29.86 -4.86 25.82
N GLN A 141 30.21 -3.58 25.58
CA GLN A 141 31.15 -2.81 26.41
C GLN A 141 30.50 -1.87 27.42
N VAL A 142 29.16 -1.69 27.40
CA VAL A 142 28.50 -0.69 28.24
C VAL A 142 27.36 -1.36 29.01
N GLY A 143 27.61 -1.57 30.31
CA GLY A 143 26.85 -2.45 31.20
C GLY A 143 25.37 -2.11 31.48
N PRO A 144 24.79 -2.61 32.59
CA PRO A 144 23.34 -2.86 32.79
C PRO A 144 22.40 -1.63 32.76
N ARG A 145 22.93 -0.41 32.55
CA ARG A 145 22.14 0.81 32.40
C ARG A 145 21.43 0.93 31.04
N ILE A 146 21.84 0.16 30.01
CA ILE A 146 21.16 0.15 28.70
C ILE A 146 19.85 -0.65 28.70
N ALA A 147 19.70 -1.64 29.59
CA ALA A 147 18.46 -2.39 29.73
C ALA A 147 17.26 -1.49 30.11
N LEU A 148 17.52 -0.45 30.91
CA LEU A 148 16.50 0.52 31.32
C LEU A 148 16.12 1.50 30.18
N MET A 149 17.08 1.87 29.32
CA MET A 149 16.83 2.64 28.09
C MET A 149 16.04 1.85 27.05
N GLY A 150 16.22 0.52 27.00
CA GLY A 150 15.41 -0.38 26.18
C GLY A 150 13.94 -0.39 26.59
N ALA A 151 13.65 -0.41 27.90
CA ALA A 151 12.28 -0.37 28.42
C ALA A 151 11.57 0.97 28.17
N ILE A 152 12.29 2.09 28.31
CA ILE A 152 11.76 3.43 27.98
C ILE A 152 11.55 3.57 26.47
N GLY A 153 12.43 2.99 25.64
CA GLY A 153 12.29 2.92 24.20
C GLY A 153 11.05 2.13 23.75
N VAL A 154 10.76 1.00 24.39
CA VAL A 154 9.54 0.20 24.16
C VAL A 154 8.28 0.95 24.62
N TRP A 155 8.30 1.62 25.78
CA TRP A 155 7.16 2.38 26.28
C TRP A 155 6.86 3.65 25.44
N LEU A 156 7.90 4.35 24.95
CA LEU A 156 7.75 5.43 23.98
C LEU A 156 7.30 4.90 22.60
N PHE A 157 7.70 3.68 22.20
CA PHE A 157 7.18 3.01 21.00
C PHE A 157 5.69 2.66 21.17
N GLU A 158 5.27 2.06 22.28
CA GLU A 158 3.87 1.74 22.56
C GLU A 158 2.99 2.99 22.64
N ARG A 159 3.54 4.12 23.09
CA ARG A 159 2.82 5.40 23.14
C ARG A 159 2.83 6.15 21.80
N ARG A 160 3.78 5.87 20.90
CA ARG A 160 3.92 6.49 19.57
C ARG A 160 3.20 5.72 18.47
N PHE A 161 3.05 4.40 18.63
CA PHE A 161 2.38 3.55 17.66
C PHE A 161 1.03 3.11 18.22
N PRO A 162 -0.10 3.44 17.57
CA PRO A 162 -1.38 2.85 17.95
C PRO A 162 -1.20 1.34 18.02
N SER A 163 -1.63 0.75 19.14
CA SER A 163 -1.49 -0.69 19.38
C SER A 163 -1.91 -1.45 18.12
N LEU A 164 -1.18 -2.49 17.72
CA LEU A 164 -1.48 -3.24 16.49
C LEU A 164 -2.95 -3.73 16.42
N TYR A 165 -3.57 -3.81 17.60
CA TYR A 165 -4.98 -3.99 17.85
C TYR A 165 -5.90 -2.98 17.12
N GLU A 166 -5.51 -1.71 16.92
CA GLU A 166 -6.27 -0.74 16.12
C GLU A 166 -6.31 -1.12 14.63
N PHE A 167 -5.16 -1.50 14.06
CA PHE A 167 -5.06 -1.95 12.65
C PHE A 167 -5.79 -3.27 12.44
N TYR A 168 -5.76 -4.13 13.45
CA TYR A 168 -6.53 -5.37 13.49
C TYR A 168 -8.04 -5.12 13.55
N LYS A 169 -8.50 -4.31 14.51
CA LYS A 169 -9.92 -3.95 14.70
C LYS A 169 -10.53 -3.31 13.46
N TRP A 170 -9.71 -2.63 12.67
CA TRP A 170 -10.13 -2.09 11.39
C TRP A 170 -10.78 -3.13 10.48
N TYR A 171 -10.35 -4.39 10.48
CA TYR A 171 -11.02 -5.42 9.67
C TYR A 171 -12.48 -5.68 10.07
N GLY A 172 -12.86 -5.35 11.32
CA GLY A 172 -14.24 -5.47 11.79
C GLY A 172 -15.16 -4.33 11.33
N HIS A 173 -14.64 -3.10 11.25
CA HIS A 173 -15.46 -1.91 10.91
C HIS A 173 -15.14 -1.28 9.54
N ARG A 174 -13.90 -1.41 9.05
CA ARG A 174 -13.38 -1.00 7.73
C ARG A 174 -13.61 0.47 7.35
N ASP A 175 -13.68 1.33 8.37
CA ASP A 175 -14.12 2.72 8.25
C ASP A 175 -15.49 2.89 7.57
N ARG A 176 -16.33 1.84 7.53
CA ARG A 176 -17.66 1.87 6.93
C ARG A 176 -18.73 2.15 7.99
N PRO A 177 -19.78 2.91 7.66
CA PRO A 177 -20.95 3.00 8.52
C PRO A 177 -21.67 1.65 8.58
N GLY A 178 -22.14 1.25 9.76
CA GLY A 178 -22.94 0.04 9.95
C GLY A 178 -22.43 -0.89 11.07
N PRO A 179 -23.03 -2.10 11.18
CA PRO A 179 -22.67 -3.08 12.19
C PRO A 179 -21.21 -3.48 12.08
N ARG A 180 -20.52 -3.51 13.23
CA ARG A 180 -19.13 -3.99 13.30
C ARG A 180 -19.12 -5.50 13.29
N HIS A 181 -18.31 -6.07 12.41
CA HIS A 181 -18.03 -7.51 12.43
C HIS A 181 -16.91 -7.80 13.41
N VAL A 182 -16.90 -9.04 13.90
CA VAL A 182 -15.76 -9.59 14.63
C VAL A 182 -14.56 -9.64 13.66
N PRO A 183 -13.43 -8.96 13.95
CA PRO A 183 -12.36 -8.86 12.97
C PRO A 183 -11.72 -10.22 12.65
N GLU A 184 -11.69 -11.17 13.60
CA GLU A 184 -11.27 -12.56 13.34
C GLU A 184 -12.09 -13.20 12.22
N SER A 185 -13.41 -13.01 12.23
CA SER A 185 -14.31 -13.57 11.21
C SER A 185 -14.01 -12.99 9.83
N ARG A 186 -13.76 -11.67 9.73
CA ARG A 186 -13.42 -11.02 8.46
C ARG A 186 -12.05 -11.43 7.92
N LEU A 187 -11.09 -11.67 8.80
CA LEU A 187 -9.78 -12.21 8.42
C LEU A 187 -9.85 -13.69 8.03
N GLY A 188 -10.72 -14.47 8.69
CA GLY A 188 -11.06 -15.82 8.28
C GLY A 188 -11.65 -15.84 6.87
N GLU A 189 -12.65 -15.01 6.59
CA GLU A 189 -13.21 -14.83 5.25
C GLU A 189 -12.14 -14.47 4.21
N LEU A 190 -11.23 -13.53 4.55
CA LEU A 190 -10.13 -13.14 3.67
C LEU A 190 -9.18 -14.32 3.38
N ASN A 191 -8.82 -15.13 4.39
CA ASN A 191 -8.03 -16.34 4.20
C ASN A 191 -8.77 -17.33 3.30
N ASN A 192 -10.05 -17.57 3.55
CA ASN A 192 -10.86 -18.52 2.80
C ASN A 192 -11.10 -18.08 1.35
N TRP A 193 -11.12 -16.76 1.06
CA TRP A 193 -11.15 -16.26 -0.31
C TRP A 193 -9.84 -16.52 -1.05
N ALA A 194 -8.70 -16.54 -0.34
CA ALA A 194 -7.40 -16.88 -0.91
C ALA A 194 -7.17 -18.39 -1.00
N HIS A 195 -7.68 -19.15 -0.02
CA HIS A 195 -7.49 -20.58 0.18
C HIS A 195 -8.85 -21.24 0.49
N PRO A 196 -9.74 -21.36 -0.51
CA PRO A 196 -11.06 -21.93 -0.30
C PRO A 196 -10.99 -23.38 0.21
N ALA A 197 -11.91 -23.75 1.09
CA ALA A 197 -12.03 -25.11 1.58
C ALA A 197 -12.40 -26.10 0.45
N GLY A 198 -11.94 -27.34 0.58
CA GLY A 198 -12.18 -28.43 -0.37
C GLY A 198 -11.16 -28.47 -1.52
N GLU A 199 -11.00 -29.67 -2.09
CA GLU A 199 -10.03 -29.96 -3.16
C GLU A 199 -10.29 -29.17 -4.45
N HIS A 200 -11.54 -28.77 -4.69
CA HIS A 200 -11.97 -28.02 -5.87
C HIS A 200 -12.42 -26.58 -5.57
N GLY A 201 -12.03 -26.04 -4.41
CA GLY A 201 -12.37 -24.67 -4.04
C GLY A 201 -11.79 -23.66 -5.04
N ILE A 202 -12.63 -22.79 -5.61
CA ILE A 202 -12.19 -21.72 -6.51
C ILE A 202 -11.90 -20.44 -5.70
N PRO A 203 -10.68 -19.88 -5.75
CA PRO A 203 -10.35 -18.67 -5.01
C PRO A 203 -11.25 -17.49 -5.40
N LYS A 204 -11.84 -16.83 -4.40
CA LYS A 204 -12.67 -15.63 -4.59
C LYS A 204 -11.79 -14.38 -4.72
N ARG A 205 -10.97 -14.36 -5.77
CA ARG A 205 -9.92 -13.35 -6.01
C ARG A 205 -10.46 -11.93 -5.95
N ARG A 206 -11.61 -11.66 -6.56
CA ARG A 206 -12.26 -10.32 -6.52
C ARG A 206 -12.48 -9.82 -5.10
N ASN A 207 -12.98 -10.67 -4.20
CA ASN A 207 -13.27 -10.28 -2.81
C ASN A 207 -11.98 -10.08 -2.01
N ARG A 208 -11.00 -10.99 -2.18
CA ARG A 208 -9.66 -10.87 -1.60
C ARG A 208 -9.00 -9.55 -2.01
N ASP A 209 -8.92 -9.31 -3.30
CA ASP A 209 -8.23 -8.16 -3.90
C ASP A 209 -8.88 -6.84 -3.47
N ARG A 210 -10.21 -6.81 -3.44
CA ARG A 210 -11.00 -5.70 -2.90
C ARG A 210 -10.60 -5.36 -1.46
N GLN A 211 -10.58 -6.37 -0.58
CA GLN A 211 -10.28 -6.17 0.84
C GLN A 211 -8.84 -5.70 1.08
N LEU A 212 -7.88 -6.13 0.25
CA LEU A 212 -6.49 -5.68 0.33
C LEU A 212 -6.31 -4.25 -0.20
N ILE A 213 -6.97 -3.87 -1.29
CA ILE A 213 -6.99 -2.48 -1.77
C ILE A 213 -7.59 -1.58 -0.69
N GLU A 214 -8.73 -1.96 -0.13
CA GLU A 214 -9.36 -1.21 0.95
C GLU A 214 -8.42 -1.00 2.15
N ALA A 215 -7.65 -2.02 2.52
CA ALA A 215 -6.65 -1.93 3.58
C ALA A 215 -5.51 -0.96 3.24
N MET A 216 -5.01 -0.98 2.00
CA MET A 216 -4.01 -0.02 1.52
C MET A 216 -4.53 1.41 1.57
N LEU A 217 -5.75 1.66 1.09
CA LEU A 217 -6.37 2.98 1.10
C LEU A 217 -6.61 3.49 2.53
N ALA A 218 -7.04 2.61 3.43
CA ALA A 218 -7.21 2.95 4.84
C ALA A 218 -5.88 3.32 5.52
N ASP A 219 -4.79 2.63 5.18
CA ASP A 219 -3.46 2.98 5.67
C ASP A 219 -3.00 4.36 5.17
N ILE A 220 -3.25 4.68 3.89
CA ILE A 220 -2.95 6.00 3.33
C ILE A 220 -3.79 7.09 4.03
N ARG A 221 -5.11 6.90 4.19
CA ARG A 221 -5.96 7.84 4.96
C ARG A 221 -5.46 8.02 6.39
N HIS A 222 -5.09 6.92 7.04
CA HIS A 222 -4.60 6.95 8.41
C HIS A 222 -3.30 7.74 8.53
N ALA A 223 -2.38 7.57 7.59
CA ALA A 223 -1.11 8.29 7.60
C ALA A 223 -1.33 9.80 7.46
N TYR A 224 -2.22 10.22 6.56
CA TYR A 224 -2.47 11.64 6.28
C TYR A 224 -3.44 12.34 7.24
N SER A 225 -4.24 11.60 7.99
CA SER A 225 -5.15 12.17 9.00
C SER A 225 -4.47 12.48 10.35
N ARG A 226 -3.19 12.12 10.52
CA ARG A 226 -2.47 12.29 11.79
C ARG A 226 -1.08 12.93 11.65
N GLY A 227 -0.61 13.51 12.74
CA GLY A 227 0.77 13.98 12.88
C GLY A 227 1.13 15.12 11.92
N ARG A 228 2.35 15.07 11.37
CA ARG A 228 2.86 16.10 10.44
C ARG A 228 2.08 16.13 9.12
N LEU A 229 1.59 14.98 8.66
CA LEU A 229 0.87 14.88 7.38
C LEU A 229 -0.52 15.54 7.42
N ALA A 230 -1.12 15.67 8.61
CA ALA A 230 -2.43 16.30 8.78
C ALA A 230 -2.40 17.84 8.75
N LYS A 231 -1.22 18.46 8.91
CA LYS A 231 -1.09 19.90 9.20
C LYS A 231 -0.61 20.74 8.02
N HIS A 232 -0.13 20.13 6.94
CA HIS A 232 0.40 20.84 5.77
C HIS A 232 -0.20 20.26 4.50
N ASP A 233 -0.20 21.05 3.42
CA ASP A 233 -0.59 20.63 2.07
C ASP A 233 0.50 19.74 1.45
N TRP A 234 0.71 18.57 2.05
CA TRP A 234 1.64 17.58 1.54
C TRP A 234 1.15 17.02 0.21
N TYR A 235 2.10 16.75 -0.68
CA TYR A 235 1.80 16.01 -1.89
C TYR A 235 1.21 14.63 -1.59
N ARG A 236 0.35 14.18 -2.50
CA ARG A 236 -0.23 12.83 -2.50
C ARG A 236 0.85 11.78 -2.67
N CYS A 237 0.53 10.58 -2.21
CA CYS A 237 1.27 9.38 -2.52
C CYS A 237 1.00 9.03 -3.99
N VAL A 238 2.02 8.67 -4.76
CA VAL A 238 1.85 8.46 -6.22
C VAL A 238 2.19 7.02 -6.63
N ILE A 239 1.31 6.37 -7.40
CA ILE A 239 1.58 5.08 -8.06
C ILE A 239 1.61 5.33 -9.56
N LEU A 240 2.76 5.11 -10.18
CA LEU A 240 3.00 5.24 -11.61
C LEU A 240 2.94 3.85 -12.24
N LEU A 241 1.99 3.62 -13.15
CA LEU A 241 1.75 2.32 -13.79
C LEU A 241 2.24 2.34 -15.23
N LYS A 242 3.36 1.64 -15.47
CA LYS A 242 3.80 1.30 -16.83
C LYS A 242 3.06 0.07 -17.33
N HIS A 243 2.78 0.02 -18.63
CA HIS A 243 2.01 -1.02 -19.30
C HIS A 243 0.67 -1.29 -18.62
N SER A 244 -0.03 -0.21 -18.27
CA SER A 244 -1.24 -0.24 -17.44
C SER A 244 -2.39 -0.99 -18.11
N ARG A 245 -2.37 -1.11 -19.45
CA ARG A 245 -3.36 -1.84 -20.26
C ARG A 245 -3.17 -3.36 -20.27
N THR A 246 -2.11 -3.88 -19.65
CA THR A 246 -2.02 -5.33 -19.38
C THR A 246 -3.17 -5.78 -18.47
N ARG A 247 -3.50 -7.08 -18.47
CA ARG A 247 -4.60 -7.60 -17.62
C ARG A 247 -4.38 -7.31 -16.13
N ALA A 248 -3.14 -7.30 -15.65
CA ALA A 248 -2.82 -6.98 -14.27
C ALA A 248 -3.09 -5.50 -13.94
N GLY A 249 -2.63 -4.58 -14.79
CA GLY A 249 -2.87 -3.15 -14.63
C GLY A 249 -4.36 -2.80 -14.73
N ALA A 250 -5.06 -3.37 -15.71
CA ALA A 250 -6.51 -3.19 -15.88
C ALA A 250 -7.29 -3.66 -14.64
N VAL A 251 -7.00 -4.86 -14.13
CA VAL A 251 -7.65 -5.39 -12.91
C VAL A 251 -7.32 -4.52 -11.69
N PHE A 252 -6.07 -4.08 -11.53
CA PHE A 252 -5.71 -3.18 -10.42
C PHE A 252 -6.52 -1.88 -10.46
N ARG A 253 -6.54 -1.20 -11.62
CA ARG A 253 -7.26 0.09 -11.80
C ARG A 253 -8.77 -0.08 -11.63
N GLU A 254 -9.37 -1.12 -12.22
CA GLU A 254 -10.80 -1.43 -12.04
C GLU A 254 -11.16 -1.59 -10.57
N ARG A 255 -10.37 -2.39 -9.82
CA ARG A 255 -10.61 -2.65 -8.40
C ARG A 255 -10.39 -1.40 -7.55
N LEU A 256 -9.37 -0.60 -7.86
CA LEU A 256 -9.10 0.66 -7.19
C LEU A 256 -10.26 1.65 -7.36
N ARG A 257 -10.71 1.88 -8.60
CA ARG A 257 -11.85 2.76 -8.91
C ARG A 257 -13.12 2.29 -8.21
N SER A 258 -13.40 0.98 -8.23
CA SER A 258 -14.55 0.39 -7.55
C SER A 258 -14.54 0.67 -6.05
N GLU A 259 -13.37 0.64 -5.40
CA GLU A 259 -13.28 0.96 -3.97
C GLU A 259 -13.33 2.46 -3.69
N LEU A 260 -12.74 3.30 -4.53
CA LEU A 260 -12.84 4.75 -4.38
C LEU A 260 -14.29 5.24 -4.51
N ALA A 261 -15.03 4.73 -5.51
CA ALA A 261 -16.45 5.04 -5.70
C ALA A 261 -17.31 4.53 -4.52
N GLU A 262 -16.99 3.36 -3.97
CA GLU A 262 -17.68 2.85 -2.78
C GLU A 262 -17.42 3.72 -1.55
N LEU A 263 -16.18 4.19 -1.34
CA LEU A 263 -15.85 5.08 -0.23
C LEU A 263 -16.59 6.41 -0.35
N GLU A 264 -16.66 6.99 -1.55
CA GLU A 264 -17.44 8.20 -1.85
C GLU A 264 -18.92 7.98 -1.51
N ARG A 265 -19.53 6.90 -2.00
CA ARG A 265 -20.93 6.55 -1.72
C ARG A 265 -21.22 6.41 -0.22
N LEU A 266 -20.23 5.97 0.56
CA LEU A 266 -20.33 5.82 2.01
C LEU A 266 -19.98 7.09 2.79
N GLY A 267 -19.65 8.20 2.11
CA GLY A 267 -19.24 9.45 2.75
C GLY A 267 -17.89 9.36 3.47
N VAL A 268 -17.04 8.39 3.11
CA VAL A 268 -15.71 8.22 3.69
C VAL A 268 -14.72 9.08 2.91
N ALA A 269 -13.97 9.92 3.62
CA ALA A 269 -12.99 10.82 3.00
C ALA A 269 -12.00 10.05 2.10
N PRO A 270 -11.69 10.55 0.89
CA PRO A 270 -10.82 9.83 -0.03
C PRO A 270 -9.35 9.79 0.46
N PRO A 271 -8.60 8.72 0.17
CA PRO A 271 -7.17 8.65 0.48
C PRO A 271 -6.37 9.60 -0.41
N PRO A 272 -5.38 10.36 0.10
CA PRO A 272 -4.47 11.16 -0.73
C PRO A 272 -3.48 10.28 -1.52
N LEU A 273 -4.02 9.58 -2.51
CA LEU A 273 -3.36 8.69 -3.46
C LEU A 273 -3.67 9.17 -4.87
N LEU A 274 -2.64 9.37 -5.69
CA LEU A 274 -2.74 9.59 -7.14
C LEU A 274 -2.19 8.35 -7.85
N VAL A 275 -2.92 7.83 -8.82
CA VAL A 275 -2.44 6.81 -9.75
C VAL A 275 -2.32 7.46 -11.12
N VAL A 276 -1.15 7.34 -11.74
CA VAL A 276 -0.91 7.79 -13.11
C VAL A 276 -0.55 6.58 -13.94
N ALA A 277 -1.31 6.32 -14.98
CA ALA A 277 -1.18 5.16 -15.83
C ALA A 277 -0.81 5.59 -17.24
N ASP A 278 0.11 4.87 -17.90
CA ASP A 278 0.33 5.09 -19.32
C ASP A 278 -0.88 4.62 -20.15
N GLY A 279 -1.20 5.37 -21.22
CA GLY A 279 -2.25 4.99 -22.18
C GLY A 279 -1.74 4.10 -23.31
N ARG A 280 -0.49 3.63 -23.26
CA ARG A 280 0.12 2.85 -24.34
C ARG A 280 -0.40 1.41 -24.35
N THR A 281 -0.60 0.87 -25.55
CA THR A 281 -0.97 -0.54 -25.75
C THR A 281 0.28 -1.42 -25.72
N PRO A 282 0.25 -2.63 -25.14
CA PRO A 282 1.39 -3.54 -25.17
C PRO A 282 1.68 -3.93 -26.64
N GLY A 283 2.75 -3.38 -27.23
CA GLY A 283 3.14 -3.65 -28.61
C GLY A 283 3.64 -2.45 -29.41
N THR A 284 3.40 -1.22 -28.93
CA THR A 284 3.88 0.01 -29.60
C THR A 284 5.35 0.36 -29.31
N ASP A 285 6.02 -0.34 -28.38
CA ASP A 285 7.44 -0.09 -28.05
C ASP A 285 8.43 -0.90 -28.93
N ARG A 286 7.98 -1.38 -30.10
CA ARG A 286 8.79 -2.23 -31.00
C ARG A 286 9.22 -1.56 -32.31
N GLY A 287 9.16 -0.23 -32.38
CA GLY A 287 9.66 0.55 -33.51
C GLY A 287 10.70 1.55 -33.03
N ASP A 288 11.79 1.65 -33.80
CA ASP A 288 12.94 2.57 -33.69
C ASP A 288 14.21 1.95 -33.09
N ASP A 289 14.62 0.82 -33.68
CA ASP A 289 16.03 0.41 -33.84
C ASP A 289 16.13 -0.30 -35.21
N GLU A 290 16.05 0.47 -36.29
CA GLU A 290 16.59 0.15 -37.63
C GLU A 290 17.32 1.37 -38.19
#